data_AF-A0A5P2YAV9-F1
#
_entry.id   AF-A0A5P2YAV9-F1
#
_cell.length_a   1.000
_cell.length_b   1.000
_cell.length_c   1.000
_cell.angle_alpha   90.00
_cell.angle_beta   90.00
_cell.angle_gamma   90.00
#
_symmetry.space_group_name_H-M   'P 1'
#
loop_
_entity.id
_entity.type
_entity.pdbx_description
1 polymer ?
#
loop_
_entity_poly.entity_id
_entity_poly.type
_entity_poly.pdbx_seq_one_letter_code
_entity_poly.pdbx_strand_id
1 'polypeptide(L)'
;RFMPSLNVFWRAIVSARHQLILFYSFIAIVMVIFGSLMYLIEGPEYGFTTLNASVYWAIVTITTVGYGDITPRTPLGRILASILILIGYSIIAIPTGLITTHMTSALNRRRQRHLCPQCQQGDHDDNARFCHACGHALPK
;
A
#
# COMPACT_ATOMS: atom_id res chain seq x y z
N ARG A 1 -1.05 -6.05 28.11
CA ARG A 1 -1.73 -7.13 27.34
C ARG A 1 -2.14 -6.56 25.97
N PHE A 2 -1.17 -6.18 25.14
CA PHE A 2 -1.41 -5.69 23.77
C PHE A 2 -1.55 -6.88 22.82
N MET A 3 -2.52 -6.82 21.91
CA MET A 3 -2.94 -7.91 21.05
C MET A 3 -1.77 -8.45 20.18
N PRO A 4 -1.45 -9.75 20.22
CA PRO A 4 -0.41 -10.36 19.39
C PRO A 4 -0.56 -10.10 17.89
N SER A 5 -1.80 -9.89 17.41
CA SER A 5 -2.15 -9.59 16.02
C SER A 5 -1.60 -8.24 15.53
N LEU A 6 -1.64 -7.20 16.36
CA LEU A 6 -1.10 -5.87 16.01
C LEU A 6 0.42 -5.92 15.81
N ASN A 7 1.13 -6.75 16.59
CA ASN A 7 2.56 -6.94 16.43
C ASN A 7 2.92 -7.64 15.12
N VAL A 8 2.07 -8.53 14.60
CA VAL A 8 2.27 -9.17 13.29
C VAL A 8 2.06 -8.14 12.18
N PHE A 9 0.97 -7.37 12.26
CA PHE A 9 0.66 -6.31 11.30
C PHE A 9 1.75 -5.23 11.26
N TRP A 10 2.17 -4.73 12.42
CA TRP A 10 3.24 -3.74 12.53
C TRP A 10 4.56 -4.24 11.92
N ARG A 11 4.94 -5.49 12.20
CA ARG A 11 6.14 -6.10 11.60
C ARG A 11 6.03 -6.19 10.08
N ALA A 12 4.85 -6.50 9.53
CA ALA A 12 4.62 -6.56 8.09
C ALA A 12 4.74 -5.18 7.43
N ILE A 13 4.25 -4.11 8.09
CA ILE A 13 4.44 -2.73 7.60
C ILE A 13 5.92 -2.36 7.63
N VAL A 14 6.62 -2.62 8.74
CA VAL A 14 8.04 -2.27 8.89
C VAL A 14 8.93 -3.05 7.92
N SER A 15 8.55 -4.28 7.54
CA SER A 15 9.23 -5.04 6.50
C SER A 15 8.94 -4.50 5.09
N ALA A 16 7.71 -4.02 4.84
CA ALA A 16 7.30 -3.42 3.57
C ALA A 16 7.73 -1.95 3.39
N ARG A 17 8.31 -1.31 4.41
CA ARG A 17 8.52 0.15 4.47
C ARG A 17 9.24 0.72 3.24
N HIS A 18 10.29 0.07 2.75
CA HIS A 18 11.06 0.57 1.61
C HIS A 18 10.20 0.59 0.33
N GLN A 19 9.44 -0.48 0.10
CA GLN A 19 8.56 -0.60 -1.06
C GLN A 19 7.40 0.41 -0.96
N LEU A 20 6.84 0.63 0.24
CA LEU A 20 5.81 1.65 0.48
C LEU A 20 6.34 3.07 0.27
N ILE A 21 7.54 3.39 0.76
CA ILE A 21 8.17 4.70 0.56
C ILE A 21 8.37 4.98 -0.93
N LEU A 22 8.92 4.02 -1.68
CA LEU A 22 9.10 4.16 -3.13
C LEU A 22 7.74 4.37 -3.83
N PHE A 23 6.73 3.58 -3.46
CA PHE A 23 5.39 3.70 -4.01
C PHE A 23 4.77 5.09 -3.77
N TYR A 24 4.78 5.59 -2.53
CA TYR A 24 4.23 6.91 -2.22
C TYR A 24 5.07 8.04 -2.82
N SER A 25 6.39 7.86 -2.96
CA SER A 25 7.24 8.83 -3.66
C SER A 25 6.90 8.94 -5.14
N PHE A 26 6.62 7.81 -5.81
CA PHE A 26 6.18 7.79 -7.19
C PHE A 26 4.83 8.49 -7.37
N ILE A 27 3.88 8.23 -6.46
CA ILE A 27 2.58 8.91 -6.46
C ILE A 27 2.73 10.42 -6.29
N ALA A 28 3.59 10.87 -5.37
CA ALA A 28 3.84 12.29 -5.15
C ALA A 28 4.38 12.97 -6.43
N ILE A 29 5.30 12.31 -7.15
CA ILE A 29 5.82 12.81 -8.44
C ILE A 29 4.67 12.93 -9.47
N VAL A 30 3.82 11.90 -9.58
CA VAL A 30 2.66 11.91 -10.49
C VAL A 30 1.71 13.07 -10.15
N MET A 31 1.39 13.28 -8.87
CA MET A 31 0.54 14.41 -8.43
C MET A 31 1.14 15.76 -8.82
N VAL A 32 2.46 15.94 -8.68
CA VAL A 32 3.13 17.20 -9.06
C VAL A 32 3.09 17.40 -10.57
N ILE A 33 3.30 16.35 -11.38
CA ILE A 33 3.24 16.43 -12.83
C ILE A 33 1.82 16.80 -13.29
N PHE A 34 0.79 16.09 -12.83
CA PHE A 34 -0.59 16.38 -13.20
C PHE A 34 -1.06 17.74 -12.68
N GLY A 35 -0.68 18.12 -11.45
CA GLY A 35 -0.95 19.45 -10.92
C GLY A 35 -0.30 20.56 -11.76
N SER A 36 0.95 20.36 -12.20
CA SER A 36 1.64 21.31 -13.08
C SER A 36 0.98 21.43 -14.45
N LEU A 37 0.57 20.30 -15.05
CA LEU A 37 -0.16 20.31 -16.33
C LEU A 37 -1.50 21.05 -16.22
N MET A 38 -2.25 20.81 -15.13
CA MET A 38 -3.51 21.50 -14.88
C MET A 38 -3.33 23.00 -14.65
N TYR A 39 -2.28 23.40 -13.92
CA TYR A 39 -1.91 24.80 -13.75
C TYR A 39 -1.69 25.49 -15.11
N LEU A 40 -1.03 24.83 -16.05
CA LEU A 40 -0.76 25.38 -17.38
C LEU A 40 -1.98 25.40 -18.31
N ILE A 41 -2.85 24.39 -18.23
CA ILE A 41 -3.99 24.23 -19.15
C ILE A 41 -5.21 25.05 -18.72
N GLU A 42 -5.54 25.02 -17.43
CA GLU A 42 -6.73 25.71 -16.90
C GLU A 42 -6.39 27.13 -16.44
N GLY A 43 -5.20 27.36 -15.90
CA GLY A 43 -4.78 28.66 -15.41
C GLY A 43 -5.61 29.21 -14.24
N PRO A 44 -5.39 30.48 -13.86
CA PRO A 44 -6.02 31.09 -12.69
C PRO A 44 -7.54 31.31 -12.84
N GLU A 45 -8.07 31.31 -14.08
CA GLU A 45 -9.50 31.52 -14.36
C GLU A 45 -10.39 30.46 -13.72
N TYR A 46 -9.90 29.22 -13.58
CA TYR A 46 -10.65 28.08 -13.03
C TYR A 46 -10.16 27.63 -11.64
N GLY A 47 -9.48 28.52 -10.90
CA GLY A 47 -9.03 28.26 -9.53
C GLY A 47 -7.66 27.59 -9.42
N PHE A 48 -7.00 27.29 -10.54
CA PHE A 48 -5.61 26.81 -10.58
C PHE A 48 -4.63 28.00 -10.49
N THR A 49 -4.73 28.78 -9.40
CA THR A 49 -4.02 30.06 -9.21
C THR A 49 -2.55 29.90 -8.83
N THR A 50 -2.19 28.79 -8.20
CA THR A 50 -0.82 28.48 -7.78
C THR A 50 -0.53 26.99 -7.99
N LEU A 51 0.74 26.64 -8.15
CA LEU A 51 1.15 25.23 -8.26
C LEU A 51 0.65 24.41 -7.07
N ASN A 52 0.69 24.97 -5.85
CA ASN A 52 0.24 24.30 -4.64
C ASN A 52 -1.27 23.99 -4.68
N ALA A 53 -2.10 24.91 -5.19
CA ALA A 53 -3.53 24.69 -5.36
C ALA A 53 -3.80 23.58 -6.39
N SER A 54 -3.04 23.53 -7.48
CA SER A 54 -3.17 22.47 -8.50
C SER A 54 -2.71 21.10 -8.01
N VAL A 55 -1.65 21.05 -7.19
CA VAL A 55 -1.20 19.81 -6.53
C VAL A 55 -2.22 19.36 -5.49
N TYR A 56 -2.81 20.28 -4.72
CA TYR A 56 -3.91 19.98 -3.81
C TYR A 56 -5.09 19.35 -4.56
N TRP A 57 -5.49 19.92 -5.71
CA TRP A 57 -6.52 19.33 -6.56
C TRP A 57 -6.15 17.90 -6.99
N ALA A 58 -4.89 17.66 -7.39
CA ALA A 58 -4.43 16.33 -7.79
C ALA A 58 -4.50 15.34 -6.61
N ILE A 59 -4.14 15.77 -5.39
CA ILE A 59 -4.25 14.95 -4.17
C ILE A 59 -5.71 14.59 -3.90
N VAL A 60 -6.62 15.56 -3.87
CA VAL A 60 -8.05 15.34 -3.60
C VAL A 60 -8.70 14.43 -4.65
N THR A 61 -8.26 14.55 -5.91
CA THR A 61 -8.76 13.74 -7.02
C THR A 61 -8.26 12.30 -6.96
N ILE A 62 -6.95 12.10 -6.79
CA ILE A 62 -6.34 10.76 -6.80
C ILE A 62 -6.66 9.97 -5.53
N THR A 63 -6.88 10.65 -4.40
CA THR A 63 -7.38 10.03 -3.17
C THR A 63 -8.88 9.79 -3.19
N THR A 64 -9.56 10.11 -4.30
CA THR A 64 -11.01 9.91 -4.51
C THR A 64 -11.91 10.72 -3.56
N VAL A 65 -11.36 11.73 -2.87
CA VAL A 65 -12.12 12.60 -1.96
C VAL A 65 -13.04 13.53 -2.75
N GLY A 66 -12.49 14.19 -3.77
CA GLY A 66 -13.28 14.95 -4.75
C GLY A 66 -14.17 16.07 -4.16
N TYR A 67 -13.62 16.98 -3.36
CA TYR A 67 -14.40 18.08 -2.76
C TYR A 67 -15.15 18.96 -3.77
N GLY A 68 -14.65 19.08 -5.00
CA GLY A 68 -15.29 19.84 -6.08
C GLY A 68 -15.12 21.36 -5.96
N ASP A 69 -14.27 21.82 -5.05
CA ASP A 69 -13.85 23.21 -4.86
C ASP A 69 -13.05 23.76 -6.05
N ILE A 70 -12.18 22.93 -6.62
CA ILE A 70 -11.45 23.20 -7.87
C ILE A 70 -11.80 22.12 -8.89
N THR A 71 -12.16 22.50 -10.11
CA THR A 71 -12.57 21.55 -11.15
C THR A 71 -12.10 21.95 -12.55
N PRO A 72 -11.63 20.99 -13.37
CA PRO A 72 -11.30 21.24 -14.78
C PRO A 72 -12.53 21.69 -15.57
N ARG A 73 -12.43 22.81 -16.27
CA ARG A 73 -13.49 23.29 -17.16
C ARG A 73 -13.13 23.07 -18.62
N THR A 74 -11.85 23.05 -18.97
CA THR A 74 -11.41 22.83 -20.35
C THR A 74 -11.61 21.38 -20.80
N PRO A 75 -11.85 21.12 -22.11
CA PRO A 75 -11.93 19.77 -22.62
C PRO A 75 -10.65 18.95 -22.36
N LEU A 76 -9.47 19.57 -22.51
CA LEU A 76 -8.19 18.92 -22.26
C LEU A 76 -7.98 18.60 -20.77
N GLY A 77 -8.30 19.54 -19.88
CA GLY A 77 -8.24 19.31 -18.43
C GLY A 77 -9.16 18.20 -17.97
N ARG A 78 -10.35 18.05 -18.56
CA ARG A 78 -11.27 16.94 -18.27
C ARG A 78 -10.72 15.58 -18.72
N ILE A 79 -10.05 15.52 -19.87
CA ILE A 79 -9.38 14.29 -20.33
C ILE A 79 -8.28 13.90 -19.35
N LEU A 80 -7.43 14.85 -18.96
CA LEU A 80 -6.37 14.61 -17.99
C LEU A 80 -6.90 14.19 -16.62
N ALA A 81 -7.97 14.84 -16.15
CA ALA A 81 -8.63 14.46 -14.90
C ALA A 81 -9.20 13.05 -14.95
N SER A 82 -9.81 12.65 -16.08
CA SER A 82 -10.32 11.29 -16.26
C SER A 82 -9.19 10.25 -16.18
N ILE A 83 -8.05 10.52 -16.81
CA ILE A 83 -6.86 9.66 -16.72
C ILE A 83 -6.37 9.57 -15.26
N LEU A 84 -6.28 10.71 -14.57
CA LEU A 84 -5.83 10.76 -13.18
C LEU A 84 -6.74 9.96 -12.23
N ILE A 85 -8.06 10.00 -12.45
CA ILE A 85 -9.03 9.23 -11.67
C ILE A 85 -8.82 7.72 -11.86
N LEU A 86 -8.61 7.26 -13.10
CA LEU A 86 -8.33 5.84 -13.39
C LEU A 86 -7.02 5.36 -12.72
N ILE A 87 -6.00 6.22 -12.71
CA ILE A 87 -4.74 5.95 -12.01
C ILE A 87 -4.98 5.86 -10.50
N GLY A 88 -5.79 6.76 -9.93
CA GLY A 88 -6.14 6.77 -8.50
C GLY A 88 -6.79 5.46 -8.05
N TYR A 89 -7.73 4.92 -8.82
CA TYR A 89 -8.33 3.61 -8.53
C TYR A 89 -7.29 2.48 -8.47
N SER A 90 -6.33 2.47 -9.39
CA SER A 90 -5.28 1.46 -9.45
C SER A 90 -4.32 1.55 -8.25
N ILE A 91 -4.09 2.77 -7.74
CA ILE A 91 -3.19 3.05 -6.62
C ILE A 91 -3.71 2.46 -5.30
N ILE A 92 -5.02 2.43 -5.06
CA ILE A 92 -5.59 1.95 -3.78
C ILE A 92 -5.31 0.44 -3.57
N ALA A 93 -5.26 -0.34 -4.64
CA ALA A 93 -5.06 -1.80 -4.56
C ALA A 93 -3.62 -2.19 -4.19
N ILE A 94 -2.63 -1.42 -4.63
CA ILE A 94 -1.20 -1.74 -4.50
C ILE A 94 -0.70 -1.83 -3.04
N PRO A 95 -0.95 -0.86 -2.14
CA PRO A 95 -0.46 -0.93 -0.76
C PRO A 95 -1.09 -2.11 0.00
N THR A 96 -2.37 -2.39 -0.27
CA THR A 96 -3.08 -3.55 0.30
C THR A 96 -2.44 -4.86 -0.15
N GLY A 97 -2.17 -5.02 -1.44
CA GLY A 97 -1.50 -6.21 -1.99
C GLY A 97 -0.07 -6.39 -1.46
N LEU A 98 0.67 -5.29 -1.31
CA LEU A 98 2.02 -5.29 -0.78
C LEU A 98 2.05 -5.76 0.68
N ILE A 99 1.23 -5.14 1.54
CA ILE A 99 1.14 -5.52 2.96
C ILE A 99 0.70 -6.97 3.10
N THR A 100 -0.28 -7.41 2.30
CA THR A 100 -0.78 -8.80 2.31
C THR A 100 0.33 -9.80 1.96
N THR A 101 1.18 -9.48 0.98
CA THR A 101 2.30 -10.35 0.57
C THR A 101 3.33 -10.51 1.68
N HIS A 102 3.69 -9.40 2.36
CA HIS A 102 4.61 -9.42 3.50
C HIS A 102 4.01 -10.14 4.71
N MET A 103 2.72 -9.93 4.96
CA MET A 103 2.00 -10.61 6.04
C MET A 103 1.92 -12.13 5.80
N THR A 104 1.55 -12.54 4.59
CA THR A 104 1.49 -13.97 4.20
C THR A 104 2.86 -14.62 4.29
N SER A 105 3.92 -13.91 3.86
CA SER A 105 5.30 -14.38 3.99
C SER A 105 5.74 -14.52 5.45
N ALA A 106 5.35 -13.58 6.32
CA ALA A 106 5.63 -13.64 7.76
C ALA A 106 4.89 -14.81 8.45
N LEU A 107 3.64 -15.08 8.06
CA LEU A 107 2.86 -16.22 8.54
C LEU A 107 3.41 -17.55 8.04
N ASN A 108 3.77 -17.64 6.75
CA ASN A 108 4.38 -18.84 6.17
C ASN A 108 5.72 -19.17 6.81
N ARG A 109 6.56 -18.16 7.12
CA ARG A 109 7.81 -18.37 7.88
C ARG A 109 7.56 -18.90 9.29
N ARG A 110 6.51 -18.46 9.99
CA ARG A 110 6.13 -19.03 11.29
C ARG A 110 5.67 -20.47 11.14
N ARG A 111 4.82 -20.76 10.15
CA ARG A 111 4.34 -22.12 9.85
C ARG A 111 5.51 -23.06 9.55
N GLN A 112 6.48 -22.64 8.74
CA GLN A 112 7.66 -23.44 8.42
C GLN A 112 8.55 -23.74 9.64
N ARG A 113 8.63 -22.83 10.61
CA ARG A 113 9.35 -23.06 11.88
C ARG A 113 8.66 -24.04 12.81
N HIS A 114 7.39 -24.37 12.57
CA HIS A 114 6.65 -25.35 13.36
C HIS A 114 6.42 -26.67 12.62
N LEU A 115 7.06 -26.86 11.45
CA LEU A 115 7.08 -28.15 10.76
C LEU A 115 8.25 -29.00 11.26
N CYS A 116 8.00 -30.28 11.52
CA CYS A 116 9.07 -31.23 11.81
C CYS A 116 10.00 -31.38 10.57
N PRO A 117 11.34 -31.25 10.72
CA PRO A 117 12.26 -31.35 9.59
C PRO A 117 12.32 -32.75 8.96
N GLN A 118 11.91 -33.79 9.69
CA GLN A 118 12.01 -35.18 9.21
C GLN A 118 10.74 -35.68 8.52
N CYS A 119 9.55 -35.42 9.07
CA CYS A 119 8.28 -35.91 8.50
C CYS A 119 7.37 -34.81 7.96
N GLN A 120 7.75 -33.53 8.07
CA GLN A 120 6.95 -32.36 7.67
C GLN A 120 5.55 -32.27 8.32
N GLN A 121 5.31 -33.01 9.41
CA GLN A 121 4.11 -32.86 10.19
C GLN A 121 4.13 -31.49 10.89
N GLY A 122 3.01 -30.77 10.84
CA GLY A 122 2.79 -29.55 11.62
C GLY A 122 2.00 -29.83 12.90
N ASP A 123 1.49 -28.77 13.51
CA ASP A 123 0.59 -28.84 14.68
C ASP A 123 1.25 -29.52 15.91
N HIS A 124 2.33 -28.89 16.37
CA HIS A 124 3.02 -29.27 17.59
C HIS A 124 2.62 -28.31 18.70
N ASP A 125 2.47 -28.83 19.91
CA ASP A 125 2.25 -28.01 21.11
C ASP A 125 3.40 -27.00 21.27
N ASP A 126 3.14 -25.79 21.77
CA ASP A 126 4.12 -24.68 21.80
C ASP A 126 5.42 -25.05 22.56
N ASN A 127 5.37 -26.06 23.44
CA ASN A 127 6.48 -26.57 24.24
C ASN A 127 6.97 -27.97 23.83
N ALA A 128 6.51 -28.52 22.70
CA ALA A 128 6.89 -29.85 22.25
C ALA A 128 8.38 -29.90 21.87
N ARG A 129 9.16 -30.76 22.55
CA ARG A 129 10.57 -31.02 22.21
C ARG A 129 10.74 -32.06 21.10
N PHE A 130 9.72 -32.88 20.86
CA PHE A 130 9.72 -33.97 19.90
C PHE A 130 8.43 -33.95 19.09
N CYS A 131 8.52 -34.37 17.83
CA CYS A 131 7.37 -34.54 16.95
C CYS A 131 6.52 -35.74 17.42
N HIS A 132 5.20 -35.54 17.57
CA HIS A 132 4.28 -36.61 18.01
C HIS A 132 4.12 -37.74 16.97
N ALA A 133 4.37 -37.47 15.69
CA ALA A 133 4.19 -38.44 14.61
C ALA A 133 5.43 -39.32 14.37
N CYS A 134 6.64 -38.74 14.43
CA CYS A 134 7.88 -39.45 14.08
C CYS A 134 8.93 -39.51 15.19
N GLY A 135 8.71 -38.84 16.33
CA GLY A 135 9.65 -38.80 17.46
C GLY A 135 10.90 -37.95 17.25
N HIS A 136 11.06 -37.28 16.11
CA HIS A 136 12.24 -36.45 15.84
C HIS A 136 12.24 -35.16 16.68
N ALA A 137 13.41 -34.70 17.13
CA ALA A 137 13.55 -33.50 17.93
C ALA A 137 13.18 -32.24 17.13
N LEU A 138 12.39 -31.35 17.72
CA LEU A 138 11.95 -30.11 17.06
C LEU A 138 12.95 -28.98 17.31
N PRO A 139 13.24 -28.14 16.29
CA PRO A 139 14.07 -26.96 16.46
C PRO A 139 13.34 -25.91 17.34
N LYS A 140 14.06 -25.34 18.32
CA LYS A 140 13.55 -24.27 19.19
C LYS A 140 13.33 -22.94 18.45
#